data_AF-A0A8J1TVL9-F1
#
_entry.id   AF-A0A8J1TVL9-F1
#
_cell.length_a   1.000
_cell.length_b   1.000
_cell.length_c   1.000
_cell.angle_alpha   90.00
_cell.angle_beta   90.00
_cell.angle_gamma   90.00
#
_symmetry.space_group_name_H-M   'P 1'
#
loop_
_entity.id
_entity.type
_entity.pdbx_description
1 polymer ?
#
loop_
_entity_poly.entity_id
_entity_poly.type
_entity_poly.pdbx_seq_one_letter_code
_entity_poly.pdbx_strand_id
1 'polypeptide(L)'
;MELIDHLKTDKWEKADINEQKGFSEYRVCHRKLVADGHFLYMVQPLNEWGEQEGEPCQAHLHEAAGKKDPIHGINNIFFKLDGAAGDMKRGVIGVDVEGDCVIKK
;
A
#
# COMPACT_ATOMS: atom_id res chain seq x y z
N MET A 1 -0.53 15.76 8.65
CA MET A 1 0.60 15.34 7.81
C MET A 1 0.01 14.33 6.87
N GLU A 2 0.13 14.59 5.57
CA GLU A 2 -0.51 13.80 4.52
C GLU A 2 0.36 12.59 4.19
N LEU A 3 -0.23 11.53 3.65
CA LEU A 3 0.48 10.31 3.24
C LEU A 3 1.61 10.62 2.25
N ILE A 4 1.39 11.58 1.35
CA ILE A 4 2.40 12.02 0.38
C ILE A 4 3.66 12.58 1.05
N ASP A 5 3.56 13.15 2.26
CA ASP A 5 4.70 13.70 3.01
C ASP A 5 5.65 12.59 3.51
N HIS A 6 5.16 11.34 3.53
CA HIS A 6 5.90 10.15 3.92
C HIS A 6 6.48 9.40 2.72
N LEU A 7 6.33 9.93 1.51
CA LEU A 7 6.79 9.32 0.25
C LEU A 7 7.68 10.28 -0.54
N LYS A 8 8.50 9.76 -1.43
CA LYS A 8 9.33 10.58 -2.32
C LYS A 8 8.48 11.18 -3.44
N THR A 9 8.28 12.50 -3.41
CA THR A 9 7.36 13.24 -4.31
C THR A 9 7.80 13.28 -5.77
N ASP A 10 9.06 12.94 -6.08
CA ASP A 10 9.53 12.72 -7.46
C ASP A 10 9.07 11.36 -8.02
N LYS A 11 8.59 10.45 -7.16
CA LYS A 11 8.13 9.10 -7.52
C LYS A 11 6.63 8.89 -7.29
N TRP A 12 6.03 9.70 -6.42
CA TRP A 12 4.63 9.60 -6.03
C TRP A 12 3.88 10.91 -6.27
N GLU A 13 2.59 10.80 -6.52
CA GLU A 13 1.67 11.94 -6.61
C GLU A 13 0.33 11.63 -5.96
N LYS A 14 -0.38 12.69 -5.55
CA LYS A 14 -1.77 12.59 -5.11
C LYS A 14 -2.68 12.28 -6.29
N ALA A 15 -3.71 11.49 -6.06
CA ALA A 15 -4.73 11.14 -7.04
C ALA A 15 -6.14 11.26 -6.46
N ASP A 16 -7.13 11.38 -7.35
CA ASP A 16 -8.54 11.25 -6.99
C ASP A 16 -8.95 9.76 -7.06
N ILE A 17 -9.50 9.23 -5.96
CA ILE A 17 -9.92 7.83 -5.87
C ILE A 17 -11.00 7.47 -6.90
N ASN A 18 -11.80 8.44 -7.34
CA ASN A 18 -12.86 8.23 -8.33
C ASN A 18 -12.33 7.92 -9.73
N GLU A 19 -11.05 8.20 -10.00
CA GLU A 19 -10.44 7.97 -11.31
C GLU A 19 -9.71 6.62 -11.41
N GLN A 20 -9.56 5.84 -10.33
CA GLN A 20 -8.55 4.78 -10.29
C GLN A 20 -9.09 3.38 -9.97
N LYS A 21 -9.40 2.63 -11.03
CA LYS A 21 -9.62 1.17 -10.97
C LYS A 21 -8.39 0.45 -10.39
N GLY A 22 -8.64 -0.62 -9.64
CA GLY A 22 -7.63 -1.61 -9.23
C GLY A 22 -7.13 -1.52 -7.79
N PHE A 23 -7.72 -0.65 -6.95
CA PHE A 23 -7.52 -0.72 -5.51
C PHE A 23 -8.35 -1.85 -4.90
N SER A 24 -7.80 -2.50 -3.87
CA SER A 24 -8.51 -3.50 -3.07
C SER A 24 -8.16 -3.28 -1.61
N GLU A 25 -9.08 -3.65 -0.70
CA GLU A 25 -8.82 -3.56 0.73
C GLU A 25 -7.95 -4.72 1.20
N TYR A 26 -7.00 -4.42 2.06
CA TYR A 26 -6.14 -5.40 2.70
C TYR A 26 -6.02 -5.12 4.19
N ARG A 27 -5.90 -6.19 4.98
CA ARG A 27 -5.44 -6.12 6.36
C ARG A 27 -3.93 -6.30 6.43
N VAL A 28 -3.23 -5.35 7.05
CA VAL A 28 -1.80 -5.42 7.31
C VAL A 28 -1.53 -6.32 8.52
N CYS A 29 -0.98 -7.50 8.27
CA CYS A 29 -0.66 -8.50 9.29
C CYS A 29 0.73 -8.28 9.89
N HIS A 30 1.70 -7.84 9.09
CA HIS A 30 3.07 -7.61 9.52
C HIS A 30 3.72 -6.46 8.75
N ARG A 31 4.64 -5.74 9.40
CA ARG A 31 5.34 -4.58 8.83
C ARG A 31 6.84 -4.72 9.11
N LYS A 32 7.67 -4.48 8.11
CA LYS A 32 9.13 -4.54 8.24
C LYS A 32 9.81 -3.48 7.37
N LEU A 33 10.70 -2.69 7.96
CA LEU A 33 11.68 -1.89 7.21
C LEU A 33 12.74 -2.83 6.64
N VAL A 34 12.89 -2.85 5.32
CA VAL A 34 13.89 -3.69 4.63
C VAL A 34 15.17 -2.90 4.38
N ALA A 35 15.02 -1.67 3.87
CA ALA A 35 16.10 -0.72 3.63
C ALA A 35 15.53 0.71 3.70
N ASP A 36 16.39 1.73 3.68
CA ASP A 36 15.92 3.11 3.66
C ASP A 36 15.02 3.37 2.45
N GLY A 37 13.79 3.87 2.69
CA GLY A 37 12.78 4.02 1.66
C GLY A 37 12.10 2.73 1.18
N HIS A 38 12.37 1.55 1.78
CA HIS A 38 11.76 0.28 1.39
C HIS A 38 11.12 -0.45 2.57
N PHE A 39 9.80 -0.61 2.49
CA PHE A 39 8.98 -1.34 3.45
C PHE A 39 8.37 -2.58 2.83
N LEU A 40 8.30 -3.63 3.64
CA LEU A 40 7.60 -4.88 3.34
C LEU A 40 6.40 -5.01 4.28
N TYR A 41 5.24 -5.21 3.68
CA TYR A 41 3.99 -5.50 4.37
C TYR A 41 3.53 -6.91 4.03
N MET A 42 3.22 -7.70 5.05
CA MET A 42 2.45 -8.92 4.86
C MET A 42 0.98 -8.53 4.93
N VAL A 43 0.25 -8.72 3.84
CA VAL A 43 -1.13 -8.27 3.72
C VAL A 43 -2.08 -9.43 3.40
N GLN A 44 -3.25 -9.42 4.04
CA GLN A 44 -4.35 -10.34 3.79
C GLN A 44 -5.43 -9.59 3.00
N PRO A 45 -5.77 -10.01 1.78
CA PRO A 45 -6.87 -9.40 1.05
C PRO A 45 -8.20 -9.59 1.78
N LEU A 46 -9.07 -8.59 1.69
CA LEU A 46 -10.41 -8.59 2.28
C LEU A 46 -11.48 -8.42 1.20
N ASN A 47 -12.63 -9.05 1.39
CA ASN A 47 -13.84 -8.81 0.60
C ASN A 47 -14.60 -7.57 1.11
N GLU A 48 -15.72 -7.23 0.44
CA GLU A 48 -16.54 -6.05 0.78
C GLU A 48 -17.19 -6.09 2.18
N TRP A 49 -17.21 -7.26 2.82
CA TRP A 49 -17.70 -7.43 4.20
C TRP A 49 -16.56 -7.41 5.24
N GLY A 50 -15.31 -7.18 4.81
CA GLY A 50 -14.13 -7.17 5.66
C GLY A 50 -13.66 -8.57 6.10
N GLU A 51 -14.12 -9.62 5.41
CA GLU A 51 -13.71 -11.00 5.64
C GLU A 51 -12.51 -11.35 4.77
N GLN A 52 -11.72 -12.35 5.21
CA GLN A 52 -10.52 -12.76 4.48
C GLN A 52 -10.87 -13.35 3.11
N GLU A 53 -10.25 -12.82 2.07
CA GLU A 53 -10.39 -13.29 0.70
C GLU A 53 -9.02 -13.68 0.15
N GLY A 54 -8.88 -14.93 -0.31
CA GLY A 54 -7.62 -15.44 -0.86
C GLY A 54 -6.47 -15.55 0.15
N GLU A 55 -5.27 -15.79 -0.40
CA GLU A 55 -4.06 -16.01 0.39
C GLU A 55 -3.32 -14.69 0.71
N PRO A 56 -2.62 -14.61 1.85
CA PRO A 56 -1.74 -13.48 2.15
C PRO A 56 -0.64 -13.30 1.10
N CYS A 57 -0.28 -12.05 0.79
CA CYS A 57 0.82 -11.73 -0.13
C CYS A 57 1.73 -10.61 0.40
N GLN A 58 2.97 -10.58 -0.09
CA GLN A 58 3.97 -9.59 0.31
C GLN A 58 3.82 -8.34 -0.56
N ALA A 59 3.45 -7.22 0.05
CA ALA A 59 3.38 -5.92 -0.58
C ALA A 59 4.66 -5.12 -0.28
N HIS A 60 5.38 -4.75 -1.34
CA HIS A 60 6.65 -4.03 -1.29
C HIS A 60 6.43 -2.55 -1.62
N LEU A 61 6.50 -1.68 -0.63
CA LEU A 61 6.45 -0.23 -0.82
C LEU A 61 7.87 0.30 -0.92
N HIS A 62 8.19 0.83 -2.10
CA HIS A 62 9.46 1.49 -2.39
C HIS A 62 9.29 3.00 -2.41
N GLU A 63 10.39 3.72 -2.23
CA GLU A 63 10.45 5.17 -2.31
C GLU A 63 9.64 5.88 -1.22
N ALA A 64 9.64 5.34 0.00
CA ALA A 64 9.25 6.08 1.19
C ALA A 64 10.27 7.20 1.51
N ALA A 65 9.79 8.28 2.14
CA ALA A 65 10.61 9.39 2.62
C ALA A 65 11.35 8.97 3.90
N GLY A 66 12.40 8.17 3.74
CA GLY A 66 13.28 7.74 4.82
C GLY A 66 12.89 6.40 5.45
N LYS A 67 13.18 6.28 6.77
CA LYS A 67 13.05 5.04 7.56
C LYS A 67 11.77 4.93 8.37
N LYS A 68 10.88 5.93 8.32
CA LYS A 68 9.60 5.90 9.03
C LYS A 68 8.55 5.22 8.17
N ASP A 69 7.80 4.30 8.77
CA ASP A 69 6.70 3.59 8.13
C ASP A 69 5.63 4.60 7.66
N PRO A 70 5.39 4.73 6.34
CA PRO A 70 4.41 5.67 5.80
C PRO A 70 2.98 5.43 6.26
N ILE A 71 2.66 4.20 6.69
CA ILE A 71 1.30 3.79 7.06
C ILE A 71 1.25 3.29 8.50
N HIS A 72 2.10 3.86 9.36
CA HIS A 72 2.22 3.46 10.76
C HIS A 72 0.86 3.51 11.49
N GLY A 73 0.52 2.41 12.15
CA GLY A 73 -0.73 2.29 12.93
C GLY A 73 -1.98 1.96 12.10
N ILE A 74 -1.89 1.94 10.77
CA ILE A 74 -3.03 1.66 9.88
C ILE A 74 -3.12 0.16 9.61
N ASN A 75 -4.18 -0.48 10.11
CA ASN A 75 -4.37 -1.92 10.01
C ASN A 75 -5.14 -2.37 8.77
N ASN A 76 -6.11 -1.59 8.33
CA ASN A 76 -6.80 -1.82 7.06
C ASN A 76 -6.40 -0.72 6.09
N ILE A 77 -6.04 -1.09 4.87
CA ILE A 77 -5.53 -0.16 3.87
C ILE A 77 -5.97 -0.56 2.48
N PHE A 78 -6.21 0.43 1.63
CA PHE A 78 -6.46 0.20 0.22
C PHE A 78 -5.13 0.25 -0.53
N PHE A 79 -4.73 -0.89 -1.09
CA PHE A 79 -3.55 -0.96 -1.95
C PHE A 79 -3.95 -1.23 -3.39
N LYS A 80 -3.21 -0.59 -4.29
CA LYS A 80 -3.07 -1.01 -5.68
C LYS A 80 -1.71 -1.68 -5.81
N LEU A 81 -1.72 -2.96 -6.15
CA LEU A 81 -0.52 -3.78 -6.26
C LEU A 81 -0.24 -4.10 -7.74
N ASP A 82 1.03 -4.12 -8.13
CA ASP A 82 1.44 -4.67 -9.43
C ASP A 82 1.32 -6.20 -9.45
N GLY A 83 1.45 -6.79 -10.64
CA GLY A 83 1.37 -8.25 -10.81
C GLY A 83 -0.03 -8.84 -10.68
N ALA A 84 -0.12 -10.15 -10.86
CA ALA A 84 -1.39 -10.88 -10.86
C ALA A 84 -1.82 -11.25 -9.43
N ALA A 85 -3.13 -11.45 -9.24
CA ALA A 85 -3.63 -12.07 -8.02
C ALA A 85 -3.06 -13.49 -7.92
N GLY A 86 -2.34 -13.79 -6.83
CA GLY A 86 -1.60 -15.04 -6.63
C GLY A 86 -0.08 -14.88 -6.60
N ASP A 87 0.46 -13.75 -7.07
CA ASP A 87 1.89 -13.46 -6.91
C ASP A 87 2.21 -13.22 -5.44
N MET A 88 3.17 -13.99 -4.90
CA MET A 88 3.52 -13.89 -3.49
C MET A 88 4.27 -12.60 -3.15
N LYS A 89 4.89 -11.94 -4.14
CA LYS A 89 5.63 -10.68 -3.99
C LYS A 89 5.13 -9.67 -5.01
N ARG A 90 4.58 -8.57 -4.52
CA ARG A 90 3.92 -7.54 -5.34
C ARG A 90 4.40 -6.17 -4.91
N GLY A 91 4.71 -5.31 -5.86
CA GLY A 91 5.03 -3.90 -5.64
C GLY A 91 3.79 -3.08 -5.38
N VAL A 92 3.86 -2.17 -4.41
CA VAL A 92 2.81 -1.18 -4.17
C VAL A 92 2.96 -0.07 -5.21
N ILE A 93 1.92 0.14 -6.00
CA ILE A 93 1.82 1.20 -7.02
C ILE A 93 0.74 2.23 -6.71
N GLY A 94 -0.07 1.99 -5.68
CA GLY A 94 -1.02 2.95 -5.14
C GLY A 94 -1.39 2.62 -3.70
N VAL A 95 -1.64 3.66 -2.91
CA VAL A 95 -2.01 3.58 -1.50
C VAL A 95 -3.14 4.58 -1.25
N ASP A 96 -4.21 4.14 -0.61
CA ASP A 96 -5.25 5.03 -0.10
C ASP A 96 -5.49 4.77 1.39
N VAL A 97 -5.44 5.86 2.16
CA VAL A 97 -5.63 5.89 3.60
C VAL A 97 -6.64 6.99 3.91
N GLU A 98 -7.85 6.59 4.30
CA GLU A 98 -8.91 7.51 4.74
C GLU A 98 -9.20 8.65 3.73
N GLY A 99 -9.04 8.37 2.42
CA GLY A 99 -9.25 9.33 1.33
C GLY A 99 -7.98 10.08 0.87
N ASP A 100 -6.85 9.89 1.55
CA ASP A 100 -5.54 10.38 1.07
C ASP A 100 -4.93 9.34 0.12
N CYS A 101 -5.27 9.48 -1.16
CA CYS A 101 -4.86 8.57 -2.22
C CYS A 101 -3.59 9.07 -2.92
N VAL A 102 -2.59 8.20 -2.98
CA VAL A 102 -1.32 8.44 -3.68
C VAL A 102 -1.00 7.28 -4.63
N ILE A 103 -0.47 7.62 -5.79
CA ILE A 103 -0.03 6.65 -6.80
C ILE A 103 1.40 6.91 -7.25
N LYS A 104 2.00 5.87 -7.81
CA LYS A 104 3.32 5.93 -8.39
C LYS A 104 3.26 6.57 -9.79
N LYS A 105 4.19 7.49 -10.05
CA LYS A 105 4.41 8.14 -11.35
C LYS A 105 5.05 7.20 -12.37
#